data_AF-A0A3B0USZ4-F1
#
_entry.id   AF-A0A3B0USZ4-F1
#
_cell.length_a   1.000
_cell.length_b   1.000
_cell.length_c   1.000
_cell.angle_alpha   90.00
_cell.angle_beta   90.00
_cell.angle_gamma   90.00
#
_symmetry.space_group_name_H-M   'P 1'
#
loop_
_entity.id
_entity.type
_entity.pdbx_description
1 polymer ?
#
loop_
_entity_poly.entity_id
_entity_poly.type
_entity_poly.pdbx_seq_one_letter_code
_entity_poly.pdbx_strand_id
1 'polypeptide(L)'
;MANRCTLQETKEQDFTAFVLTNGHIQLCILPELGGKITSIQDLSTQREWLWRNPHLPLRPVIYDSSFTEKYDTGGLDECFPAVAGGAYPDAPWHGVIIPDHGELWCQPWEMAVVESSAEQIVLAMVCFGVRFPYRFERRLTLSANSPVITLDYQVHNLTSFDMPFIWGIHPILNIEEGMQLLLPTGVESVRVDSVTNHFFDKNGSQLSWPQAKRADQQLIDLSCVPTRDFGQAYKLFTHRLEGNDFVQTAVSDPTNQHAFTFRFRPNEITHVGLWMNYGGWSGCGSAPYFNLGLEPCIGGADSLPDGKKLDQYALLPAKQRRSWTLELLIS
;
A
#
# COMPACT_ATOMS: atom_id res chain seq x y z
N MET A 1 -26.27 7.13 21.30
CA MET A 1 -26.86 6.34 20.19
C MET A 1 -25.88 5.22 19.91
N ALA A 2 -26.34 3.99 19.67
CA ALA A 2 -25.41 2.92 19.30
C ALA A 2 -24.75 3.28 17.97
N ASN A 3 -23.43 3.17 17.86
CA ASN A 3 -22.76 3.27 16.58
C ASN A 3 -23.30 2.15 15.69
N ARG A 4 -23.56 2.45 14.43
CA ARG A 4 -24.11 1.51 13.45
C ARG A 4 -23.31 1.54 12.17
N CYS A 5 -23.22 0.40 11.52
CA CYS A 5 -22.71 0.29 10.16
C CYS A 5 -23.78 0.66 9.13
N THR A 6 -23.36 1.32 8.05
CA THR A 6 -24.18 1.54 6.85
C THR A 6 -23.34 1.30 5.59
N LEU A 7 -23.91 0.61 4.62
CA LEU A 7 -23.34 0.39 3.31
C LEU A 7 -24.21 1.10 2.27
N GLN A 8 -23.61 1.92 1.41
CA GLN A 8 -24.27 2.60 0.32
C GLN A 8 -23.55 2.33 -0.99
N GLU A 9 -24.30 1.88 -1.99
CA GLU A 9 -23.85 1.91 -3.38
C GLU A 9 -24.13 3.29 -3.98
N THR A 10 -23.13 3.87 -4.62
CA THR A 10 -23.16 5.21 -5.22
C THR A 10 -22.26 5.25 -6.47
N LYS A 11 -21.95 6.45 -6.95
CA LYS A 11 -20.95 6.67 -7.98
C LYS A 11 -19.85 7.62 -7.50
N GLU A 12 -18.60 7.28 -7.82
CA GLU A 12 -17.48 8.23 -7.78
C GLU A 12 -17.04 8.46 -9.22
N GLN A 13 -17.35 9.66 -9.75
CA GLN A 13 -17.28 9.94 -11.18
C GLN A 13 -18.13 8.93 -11.98
N ASP A 14 -17.51 8.15 -12.87
CA ASP A 14 -18.21 7.18 -13.72
C ASP A 14 -18.22 5.75 -13.14
N PHE A 15 -17.58 5.51 -11.98
CA PHE A 15 -17.43 4.18 -11.39
C PHE A 15 -18.48 3.90 -10.32
N THR A 16 -18.92 2.65 -10.25
CA THR A 16 -19.69 2.15 -9.10
C THR A 16 -18.81 2.21 -7.85
N ALA A 17 -19.32 2.84 -6.80
CA ALA A 17 -18.62 3.04 -5.56
C ALA A 17 -19.41 2.47 -4.39
N PHE A 18 -18.71 1.83 -3.45
CA PHE A 18 -19.28 1.34 -2.20
C PHE A 18 -18.74 2.17 -1.04
N VAL A 19 -19.63 2.90 -0.39
CA VAL A 19 -19.32 3.71 0.79
C VAL A 19 -19.76 2.95 2.03
N LEU A 20 -18.79 2.68 2.91
CA LEU A 20 -18.99 2.00 4.18
C LEU A 20 -18.76 3.01 5.29
N THR A 21 -19.69 3.08 6.22
CA THR A 21 -19.62 4.03 7.33
C THR A 21 -19.92 3.31 8.64
N ASN A 22 -19.17 3.59 9.70
CA ASN A 22 -19.53 3.25 11.08
C ASN A 22 -19.47 4.49 11.99
N GLY A 23 -19.40 4.33 13.31
CA GLY A 23 -19.29 5.47 14.23
C GLY A 23 -17.94 6.20 14.24
N HIS A 24 -16.94 5.71 13.51
CA HIS A 24 -15.55 6.18 13.55
C HIS A 24 -15.00 6.51 12.16
N ILE A 25 -15.36 5.72 11.14
CA ILE A 25 -14.72 5.72 9.83
C ILE A 25 -15.79 5.77 8.75
N GLN A 26 -15.51 6.52 7.69
CA GLN A 26 -16.13 6.35 6.39
C GLN A 26 -15.05 5.99 5.36
N LEU A 27 -15.28 4.96 4.56
CA LEU A 27 -14.40 4.60 3.45
C LEU A 27 -15.16 4.39 2.14
N CYS A 28 -14.50 4.65 1.01
CA CYS A 28 -15.02 4.49 -0.34
C CYS A 28 -14.17 3.50 -1.13
N ILE A 29 -14.82 2.56 -1.84
CA ILE A 29 -14.15 1.50 -2.60
C ILE A 29 -14.69 1.45 -4.02
N LEU A 30 -13.80 1.30 -5.00
CA LEU A 30 -14.12 1.15 -6.42
C LEU A 30 -13.71 -0.25 -6.93
N PRO A 31 -14.64 -1.22 -6.96
CA PRO A 31 -14.34 -2.58 -7.45
C PRO A 31 -13.82 -2.59 -8.90
N GLU A 32 -14.31 -1.68 -9.74
CA GLU A 32 -13.95 -1.59 -11.16
C GLU A 32 -12.50 -1.15 -11.40
N LEU A 33 -11.82 -0.60 -10.39
CA LEU A 33 -10.45 -0.10 -10.45
C LEU A 33 -9.57 -0.85 -9.44
N GLY A 34 -9.44 -2.16 -9.60
CA GLY A 34 -8.58 -2.98 -8.75
C GLY A 34 -9.11 -3.19 -7.33
N GLY A 35 -10.35 -2.81 -7.04
CA GLY A 35 -10.81 -2.71 -5.66
C GLY A 35 -10.16 -1.54 -4.90
N LYS A 36 -9.67 -0.51 -5.58
CA LYS A 36 -9.05 0.68 -4.99
C LYS A 36 -9.92 1.26 -3.88
N ILE A 37 -9.30 1.59 -2.75
CA ILE A 37 -9.94 2.39 -1.69
C ILE A 37 -9.55 3.85 -1.94
N THR A 38 -10.51 4.71 -2.28
CA THR A 38 -10.26 6.09 -2.69
C THR A 38 -10.32 7.10 -1.55
N SER A 39 -10.94 6.72 -0.44
CA SER A 39 -11.12 7.58 0.74
C SER A 39 -11.16 6.73 2.01
N ILE A 40 -10.48 7.20 3.06
CA ILE A 40 -10.63 6.72 4.44
C ILE A 40 -10.67 7.96 5.33
N GLN A 41 -11.86 8.34 5.75
CA GLN A 41 -12.12 9.50 6.58
C GLN A 41 -12.30 9.11 8.05
N ASP A 42 -11.60 9.80 8.94
CA ASP A 42 -11.88 9.81 10.37
C ASP A 42 -13.09 10.73 10.64
N LEU A 43 -14.18 10.16 11.14
CA LEU A 43 -15.41 10.91 11.39
C LEU A 43 -15.36 11.77 12.65
N SER A 44 -14.43 11.50 13.58
CA SER A 44 -14.26 12.31 14.79
C SER A 44 -13.62 13.67 14.49
N THR A 45 -12.65 13.69 13.56
CA THR A 45 -11.90 14.88 13.15
C THR A 45 -12.29 15.42 11.78
N GLN A 46 -13.04 14.64 11.00
CA GLN A 46 -13.32 14.86 9.58
C GLN A 46 -12.06 14.79 8.68
N ARG A 47 -10.94 14.27 9.19
CA ARG A 47 -9.70 14.12 8.44
C ARG A 47 -9.83 13.06 7.35
N GLU A 48 -9.46 13.43 6.12
CA GLU A 48 -9.19 12.47 5.03
C GLU A 48 -7.72 12.02 5.08
N TRP A 49 -7.50 10.72 5.18
CA TRP A 49 -6.18 10.13 5.29
C TRP A 49 -5.56 9.74 3.95
N LEU A 50 -6.37 9.46 2.93
CA LEU A 50 -5.87 9.10 1.61
C LEU A 50 -5.70 10.34 0.74
N TRP A 51 -4.54 10.46 0.11
CA TRP A 51 -4.25 11.55 -0.82
C TRP A 51 -4.96 11.28 -2.15
N ARG A 52 -5.54 12.34 -2.70
CA ARG A 52 -6.18 12.32 -4.03
C ARG A 52 -5.29 13.03 -5.04
N ASN A 53 -5.11 12.44 -6.22
CA ASN A 53 -4.30 13.07 -7.25
C ASN A 53 -5.02 14.31 -7.81
N PRO A 54 -4.41 15.52 -7.76
CA PRO A 54 -5.06 16.73 -8.25
C PRO A 54 -4.94 16.93 -9.77
N HIS A 55 -4.18 16.09 -10.47
CA HIS A 55 -3.89 16.24 -11.90
C HIS A 55 -4.40 15.08 -12.76
N LEU A 56 -4.42 13.86 -12.20
CA LEU A 56 -4.83 12.65 -12.93
C LEU A 56 -6.17 12.16 -12.37
N PRO A 57 -7.26 12.18 -13.16
CA PRO A 57 -8.55 11.71 -12.71
C PRO A 57 -8.62 10.18 -12.72
N LEU A 58 -9.54 9.64 -11.92
CA LEU A 58 -10.02 8.26 -12.05
C LEU A 58 -10.51 8.03 -13.48
N ARG A 59 -10.12 6.90 -14.07
CA ARG A 59 -10.50 6.50 -15.44
C ARG A 59 -10.27 5.01 -15.63
N PRO A 60 -10.94 4.37 -16.61
CA PRO A 60 -10.74 2.95 -16.86
C PRO A 60 -9.27 2.67 -17.20
N VAL A 61 -8.67 1.73 -16.50
CA VAL A 61 -7.25 1.40 -16.68
C VAL A 61 -7.09 0.43 -17.84
N ILE A 62 -6.13 0.70 -18.72
CA ILE A 62 -5.72 -0.25 -19.74
C ILE A 62 -4.66 -1.14 -19.10
N TYR A 63 -4.89 -2.46 -19.12
CA TYR A 63 -3.95 -3.44 -18.59
C TYR A 63 -2.52 -3.21 -19.12
N ASP A 64 -1.52 -3.39 -18.25
CA ASP A 64 -0.09 -3.16 -18.54
C ASP A 64 0.30 -1.70 -18.84
N SER A 65 -0.55 -0.74 -18.50
CA SER A 65 -0.18 0.67 -18.54
C SER A 65 0.77 1.05 -17.39
N SER A 66 1.50 2.16 -17.56
CA SER A 66 2.21 2.78 -16.44
C SER A 66 1.22 3.32 -15.41
N PHE A 67 1.51 3.03 -14.14
CA PHE A 67 0.74 3.52 -12.99
C PHE A 67 0.79 5.06 -12.91
N THR A 68 1.91 5.65 -13.29
CA THR A 68 2.25 7.03 -12.91
C THR A 68 2.03 8.05 -14.02
N GLU A 69 1.85 7.62 -15.27
CA GLU A 69 1.77 8.54 -16.41
C GLU A 69 0.37 9.17 -16.59
N LYS A 70 -0.70 8.36 -16.51
CA LYS A 70 -2.04 8.75 -17.00
C LYS A 70 -3.18 8.49 -16.02
N TYR A 71 -2.93 7.79 -14.91
CA TYR A 71 -3.96 7.27 -14.02
C TYR A 71 -3.84 7.89 -12.63
N ASP A 72 -4.94 7.90 -11.89
CA ASP A 72 -4.93 8.36 -10.50
C ASP A 72 -4.02 7.46 -9.66
N THR A 73 -2.96 8.06 -9.14
CA THR A 73 -1.98 7.44 -8.23
C THR A 73 -2.35 7.67 -6.76
N GLY A 74 -3.58 8.12 -6.48
CA GLY A 74 -4.06 8.38 -5.13
C GLY A 74 -4.83 7.19 -4.56
N GLY A 75 -5.27 7.33 -3.31
CA GLY A 75 -5.98 6.26 -2.62
C GLY A 75 -5.05 5.13 -2.17
N LEU A 76 -5.58 3.91 -2.18
CA LEU A 76 -4.91 2.69 -1.79
C LEU A 76 -5.19 1.61 -2.82
N ASP A 77 -4.11 1.12 -3.43
CA ASP A 77 -4.11 0.01 -4.39
C ASP A 77 -3.37 -1.22 -3.82
N GLU A 78 -3.58 -2.37 -4.46
CA GLU A 78 -2.77 -3.56 -4.25
C GLU A 78 -1.80 -3.83 -5.40
N CYS A 79 -0.56 -4.13 -5.03
CA CYS A 79 0.49 -4.53 -5.96
C CYS A 79 0.77 -6.04 -5.83
N PHE A 80 0.62 -6.78 -6.93
CA PHE A 80 0.96 -8.21 -7.01
C PHE A 80 1.13 -8.63 -8.48
N PRO A 81 2.13 -9.45 -8.87
CA PRO A 81 3.14 -10.11 -8.04
C PRO A 81 4.42 -9.28 -7.82
N ALA A 82 4.41 -7.99 -8.13
CA ALA A 82 5.47 -7.03 -7.84
C ALA A 82 4.90 -5.60 -7.80
N VAL A 83 5.67 -4.64 -7.29
CA VAL A 83 5.36 -3.21 -7.33
C VAL A 83 5.95 -2.57 -8.59
N ALA A 84 7.23 -2.80 -8.88
CA ALA A 84 7.82 -2.36 -10.14
C ALA A 84 7.61 -3.42 -11.22
N GLY A 85 7.27 -2.96 -12.42
CA GLY A 85 7.21 -3.80 -13.61
C GLY A 85 8.59 -4.37 -13.98
N GLY A 86 8.60 -5.47 -14.74
CA GLY A 86 9.85 -6.10 -15.17
C GLY A 86 9.68 -7.53 -15.65
N ALA A 87 10.76 -8.14 -16.13
CA ALA A 87 10.74 -9.52 -16.58
C ALA A 87 10.62 -10.49 -15.40
N TYR A 88 9.69 -11.43 -15.47
CA TYR A 88 9.55 -12.49 -14.47
C TYR A 88 10.79 -13.41 -14.51
N PRO A 89 11.38 -13.74 -13.34
CA PRO A 89 12.71 -14.36 -13.30
C PRO A 89 12.70 -15.88 -13.50
N ASP A 90 11.59 -16.56 -13.23
CA ASP A 90 11.56 -18.01 -13.09
C ASP A 90 10.71 -18.69 -14.17
N ALA A 91 11.09 -19.92 -14.54
CA ALA A 91 10.26 -20.78 -15.37
C ALA A 91 8.93 -21.14 -14.64
N PRO A 92 7.81 -21.35 -15.35
CA PRO A 92 7.68 -21.34 -16.81
C PRO A 92 7.47 -19.94 -17.42
N TRP A 93 7.38 -18.90 -16.60
CA TRP A 93 7.10 -17.52 -17.05
C TRP A 93 8.36 -16.68 -17.27
N HIS A 94 9.54 -17.29 -17.35
CA HIS A 94 10.78 -16.55 -17.48
C HIS A 94 10.70 -15.59 -18.67
N GLY A 95 10.93 -14.30 -18.42
CA GLY A 95 10.86 -13.23 -19.43
C GLY A 95 9.46 -12.67 -19.70
N VAL A 96 8.39 -13.25 -19.16
CA VAL A 96 7.04 -12.66 -19.21
C VAL A 96 7.04 -11.37 -18.39
N ILE A 97 6.47 -10.30 -18.93
CA ILE A 97 6.47 -8.99 -18.27
C ILE A 97 5.45 -8.99 -17.14
N ILE A 98 5.91 -8.66 -15.93
CA ILE A 98 5.08 -8.19 -14.82
C ILE A 98 4.72 -6.73 -15.11
N PRO A 99 3.43 -6.36 -15.15
CA PRO A 99 3.00 -4.98 -15.30
C PRO A 99 3.55 -4.05 -14.20
N ASP A 100 3.64 -2.76 -14.51
CA ASP A 100 3.89 -1.72 -13.51
C ASP A 100 2.79 -1.75 -12.44
N HIS A 101 3.18 -1.82 -11.16
CA HIS A 101 2.32 -2.07 -9.99
C HIS A 101 1.55 -3.40 -10.01
N GLY A 102 2.00 -4.35 -10.84
CA GLY A 102 1.42 -5.68 -10.93
C GLY A 102 0.06 -5.71 -11.64
N GLU A 103 -0.61 -6.86 -11.58
CA GLU A 103 -1.83 -7.09 -12.37
C GLU A 103 -3.11 -6.61 -11.69
N LEU A 104 -3.08 -6.33 -10.39
CA LEU A 104 -4.30 -6.16 -9.59
C LEU A 104 -4.99 -4.81 -9.77
N TRP A 105 -4.24 -3.70 -9.72
CA TRP A 105 -4.78 -2.34 -9.74
C TRP A 105 -5.48 -1.97 -11.06
N CYS A 106 -5.07 -2.60 -12.16
CA CYS A 106 -5.52 -2.27 -13.52
C CYS A 106 -6.72 -3.11 -13.98
N GLN A 107 -7.40 -3.82 -13.08
CA GLN A 107 -8.48 -4.75 -13.43
C GLN A 107 -9.73 -4.57 -12.56
N PRO A 108 -10.93 -4.83 -13.08
CA PRO A 108 -12.13 -4.91 -12.25
C PRO A 108 -12.09 -6.16 -11.38
N TRP A 109 -12.44 -6.01 -10.11
CA TRP A 109 -12.59 -7.12 -9.18
C TRP A 109 -14.05 -7.50 -9.06
N GLU A 110 -14.32 -8.81 -9.03
CA GLU A 110 -15.64 -9.31 -8.63
C GLU A 110 -15.86 -8.97 -7.16
N MET A 111 -17.01 -8.42 -6.80
CA MET A 111 -17.34 -8.06 -5.43
C MET A 111 -18.68 -8.68 -5.01
N ALA A 112 -18.74 -9.18 -3.78
CA ALA A 112 -19.96 -9.58 -3.11
C ALA A 112 -20.06 -8.95 -1.72
N VAL A 113 -21.26 -8.47 -1.38
CA VAL A 113 -21.62 -8.10 0.00
C VAL A 113 -21.93 -9.39 0.75
N VAL A 114 -21.02 -9.83 1.62
CA VAL A 114 -21.19 -11.04 2.43
C VAL A 114 -22.09 -10.75 3.64
N GLU A 115 -21.91 -9.59 4.25
CA GLU A 115 -22.73 -9.11 5.35
C GLU A 115 -22.91 -7.59 5.25
N SER A 116 -24.12 -7.13 5.55
CA SER A 116 -24.45 -5.72 5.71
C SER A 116 -25.51 -5.58 6.80
N SER A 117 -25.06 -5.57 8.05
CA SER A 117 -25.89 -5.40 9.25
C SER A 117 -25.58 -4.05 9.92
N ALA A 118 -26.31 -3.71 10.98
CA ALA A 118 -26.00 -2.51 11.77
C ALA A 118 -24.73 -2.72 12.62
N GLU A 119 -24.34 -3.97 12.84
CA GLU A 119 -23.21 -4.37 13.69
C GLU A 119 -21.91 -4.52 12.89
N GLN A 120 -22.02 -4.95 11.63
CA GLN A 120 -20.87 -5.26 10.79
C GLN A 120 -21.19 -5.19 9.29
N ILE A 121 -20.20 -4.78 8.50
CA ILE A 121 -20.19 -4.94 7.04
C ILE A 121 -19.01 -5.81 6.67
N VAL A 122 -19.23 -6.76 5.77
CA VAL A 122 -18.18 -7.59 5.20
C VAL A 122 -18.33 -7.65 3.69
N LEU A 123 -17.30 -7.19 2.99
CA LEU A 123 -17.18 -7.29 1.53
C LEU A 123 -16.14 -8.36 1.18
N ALA A 124 -16.47 -9.24 0.24
CA ALA A 124 -15.52 -10.17 -0.35
C ALA A 124 -15.26 -9.75 -1.80
N MET A 125 -13.99 -9.70 -2.18
CA MET A 125 -13.59 -9.36 -3.53
C MET A 125 -12.56 -10.36 -4.08
N VAL A 126 -12.62 -10.57 -5.39
CA VAL A 126 -11.84 -11.59 -6.09
C VAL A 126 -11.31 -11.02 -7.40
N CYS A 127 -10.05 -11.31 -7.69
CA CYS A 127 -9.41 -11.03 -8.97
C CYS A 127 -8.53 -12.21 -9.40
N PHE A 128 -8.41 -12.43 -10.70
CA PHE A 128 -7.52 -13.43 -11.27
C PHE A 128 -6.37 -12.74 -11.98
N GLY A 129 -5.17 -13.30 -11.89
CA GLY A 129 -4.05 -12.82 -12.71
C GLY A 129 -4.30 -13.11 -14.20
N VAL A 130 -3.79 -12.23 -15.06
CA VAL A 130 -3.97 -12.30 -16.52
C VAL A 130 -2.82 -13.06 -17.15
N ARG A 131 -1.58 -12.66 -16.84
CA ARG A 131 -0.34 -13.31 -17.28
C ARG A 131 0.05 -14.42 -16.32
N PHE A 132 -0.22 -14.26 -15.02
CA PHE A 132 0.14 -15.24 -13.99
C PHE A 132 -1.13 -15.94 -13.45
N PRO A 133 -1.25 -17.28 -13.54
CA PRO A 133 -2.47 -17.96 -13.12
C PRO A 133 -2.56 -18.11 -11.59
N TYR A 134 -3.03 -17.06 -10.94
CA TYR A 134 -3.40 -17.05 -9.52
C TYR A 134 -4.84 -16.54 -9.34
N ARG A 135 -5.42 -16.87 -8.19
CA ARG A 135 -6.64 -16.22 -7.69
C ARG A 135 -6.29 -15.43 -6.44
N PHE A 136 -6.58 -14.14 -6.45
CA PHE A 136 -6.36 -13.23 -5.33
C PHE A 136 -7.70 -12.83 -4.73
N GLU A 137 -7.75 -12.78 -3.40
CA GLU A 137 -8.94 -12.47 -2.64
C GLU A 137 -8.62 -11.45 -1.56
N ARG A 138 -9.57 -10.54 -1.35
CA ARG A 138 -9.59 -9.63 -0.20
C ARG A 138 -10.96 -9.67 0.44
N ARG A 139 -11.00 -9.92 1.74
CA ARG A 139 -12.17 -9.69 2.58
C ARG A 139 -11.93 -8.43 3.40
N LEU A 140 -12.82 -7.46 3.26
CA LEU A 140 -12.82 -6.23 4.06
C LEU A 140 -13.91 -6.31 5.10
N THR A 141 -13.57 -6.05 6.36
CA THR A 141 -14.50 -6.06 7.48
C THR A 141 -14.49 -4.71 8.19
N LEU A 142 -15.68 -4.15 8.44
CA LEU A 142 -15.90 -2.96 9.24
C LEU A 142 -16.96 -3.24 10.31
N SER A 143 -16.61 -3.09 11.58
CA SER A 143 -17.52 -3.33 12.71
C SER A 143 -18.01 -2.01 13.33
N ALA A 144 -19.24 -1.97 13.84
CA ALA A 144 -19.91 -0.73 14.24
C ALA A 144 -19.17 0.08 15.33
N ASN A 145 -18.55 -0.61 16.29
CA ASN A 145 -17.88 -0.02 17.46
C ASN A 145 -16.36 -0.15 17.41
N SER A 146 -15.77 -0.22 16.21
CA SER A 146 -14.33 -0.37 16.04
C SER A 146 -13.81 0.67 15.06
N PRO A 147 -12.74 1.41 15.37
CA PRO A 147 -12.09 2.28 14.41
C PRO A 147 -11.03 1.50 13.60
N VAL A 148 -11.30 0.23 13.31
CA VAL A 148 -10.40 -0.66 12.57
C VAL A 148 -11.11 -1.17 11.32
N ILE A 149 -10.42 -1.04 10.18
CA ILE A 149 -10.73 -1.78 8.96
C ILE A 149 -9.83 -3.01 8.95
N THR A 150 -10.40 -4.21 8.85
CA THR A 150 -9.62 -5.45 8.71
C THR A 150 -9.63 -5.91 7.27
N LEU A 151 -8.45 -6.14 6.70
CA LEU A 151 -8.24 -6.70 5.37
C LEU A 151 -7.62 -8.09 5.51
N ASP A 152 -8.41 -9.13 5.22
CA ASP A 152 -7.93 -10.51 5.15
C ASP A 152 -7.69 -10.89 3.70
N TYR A 153 -6.48 -11.33 3.40
CA TYR A 153 -6.05 -11.68 2.06
C TYR A 153 -5.87 -13.19 1.89
N GLN A 154 -6.09 -13.65 0.66
CA GLN A 154 -5.66 -14.96 0.23
C GLN A 154 -5.20 -14.92 -1.23
N VAL A 155 -4.06 -15.55 -1.52
CA VAL A 155 -3.64 -15.85 -2.88
C VAL A 155 -3.55 -17.36 -3.06
N HIS A 156 -4.08 -17.87 -4.17
CA HIS A 156 -4.03 -19.27 -4.56
C HIS A 156 -3.28 -19.41 -5.87
N ASN A 157 -2.18 -20.16 -5.87
CA ASN A 157 -1.47 -20.53 -7.08
C ASN A 157 -2.24 -21.63 -7.81
N LEU A 158 -2.75 -21.33 -9.01
CA LEU A 158 -3.57 -22.27 -9.77
C LEU A 158 -2.75 -23.24 -10.62
N THR A 159 -1.42 -23.22 -10.50
CA THR A 159 -0.50 -23.88 -11.42
C THR A 159 0.24 -25.03 -10.75
N SER A 160 0.98 -25.79 -11.55
CA SER A 160 1.89 -26.86 -11.08
C SER A 160 3.32 -26.37 -10.83
N PHE A 161 3.55 -25.06 -10.82
CA PHE A 161 4.87 -24.45 -10.68
C PHE A 161 4.87 -23.49 -9.49
N ASP A 162 6.00 -23.40 -8.80
CA ASP A 162 6.15 -22.42 -7.73
C ASP A 162 6.20 -21.01 -8.32
N MET A 163 5.63 -20.05 -7.59
CA MET A 163 5.52 -18.67 -8.03
C MET A 163 6.19 -17.76 -7.00
N PRO A 164 7.44 -17.32 -7.21
CA PRO A 164 7.97 -16.22 -6.42
C PRO A 164 7.13 -14.96 -6.67
N PHE A 165 6.91 -14.19 -5.61
CA PHE A 165 6.11 -12.99 -5.66
C PHE A 165 6.57 -11.97 -4.61
N ILE A 166 6.16 -10.74 -4.85
CA ILE A 166 6.12 -9.63 -3.92
C ILE A 166 4.68 -9.17 -3.84
N TRP A 167 4.23 -8.82 -2.65
CA TRP A 167 2.94 -8.17 -2.43
C TRP A 167 3.19 -6.88 -1.66
N GLY A 168 2.52 -5.80 -2.04
CA GLY A 168 2.51 -4.57 -1.26
C GLY A 168 1.11 -3.99 -1.23
N ILE A 169 0.66 -3.56 -0.04
CA ILE A 169 -0.40 -2.56 0.01
C ILE A 169 0.23 -1.20 -0.33
N HIS A 170 -0.42 -0.43 -1.21
CA HIS A 170 0.13 0.81 -1.74
C HIS A 170 -0.75 2.03 -1.42
N PRO A 171 -0.93 2.39 -0.12
CA PRO A 171 -1.71 3.55 0.29
C PRO A 171 -0.89 4.82 0.11
N ILE A 172 -1.39 5.76 -0.67
CA ILE A 172 -0.80 7.10 -0.78
C ILE A 172 -1.53 8.02 0.19
N LEU A 173 -0.83 8.39 1.26
CA LEU A 173 -1.35 9.12 2.41
C LEU A 173 -1.30 10.63 2.20
N ASN A 174 -2.37 11.29 2.64
CA ASN A 174 -2.48 12.74 2.71
C ASN A 174 -1.76 13.23 3.96
N ILE A 175 -0.55 13.77 3.78
CA ILE A 175 0.35 14.19 4.88
C ILE A 175 0.39 15.70 5.04
N GLU A 176 0.78 16.12 6.24
CA GLU A 176 1.01 17.52 6.63
C GLU A 176 2.41 17.69 7.22
N GLU A 177 2.93 18.92 7.18
CA GLU A 177 4.24 19.25 7.74
C GLU A 177 4.30 18.90 9.23
N GLY A 178 5.41 18.30 9.66
CA GLY A 178 5.63 17.91 11.05
C GLY A 178 4.94 16.62 11.50
N MET A 179 4.13 15.98 10.64
CA MET A 179 3.65 14.62 10.92
C MET A 179 4.81 13.66 11.18
N GLN A 180 4.57 12.66 12.01
CA GLN A 180 5.60 11.72 12.46
C GLN A 180 5.32 10.30 11.96
N LEU A 181 6.37 9.61 11.52
CA LEU A 181 6.32 8.23 11.08
C LEU A 181 6.85 7.32 12.19
N LEU A 182 6.10 6.28 12.51
CA LEU A 182 6.50 5.20 13.40
C LEU A 182 6.76 3.95 12.58
N LEU A 183 7.98 3.41 12.64
CA LEU A 183 8.28 2.06 12.17
C LEU A 183 8.20 1.05 13.33
N PRO A 184 8.01 -0.24 13.03
CA PRO A 184 7.98 -1.28 14.07
C PRO A 184 9.20 -1.24 15.00
N THR A 185 8.99 -1.57 16.27
CA THR A 185 10.08 -1.66 17.24
C THR A 185 11.16 -2.63 16.76
N GLY A 186 12.43 -2.22 16.87
CA GLY A 186 13.59 -2.99 16.38
C GLY A 186 14.06 -2.56 14.98
N VAL A 187 13.33 -1.71 14.28
CA VAL A 187 13.82 -1.09 13.04
C VAL A 187 14.87 -0.02 13.36
N GLU A 188 16.13 -0.38 13.22
CA GLU A 188 17.30 0.50 13.43
C GLU A 188 17.90 1.03 12.12
N SER A 189 17.51 0.43 10.98
CA SER A 189 17.98 0.83 9.66
C SER A 189 16.97 0.56 8.56
N VAL A 190 17.10 1.33 7.47
CA VAL A 190 16.33 1.22 6.24
C VAL A 190 17.25 1.23 5.03
N ARG A 191 16.90 0.45 4.00
CA ARG A 191 17.61 0.36 2.72
C ARG A 191 17.06 1.39 1.75
N VAL A 192 17.93 2.14 1.08
CA VAL A 192 17.54 2.99 -0.06
C VAL A 192 17.27 2.12 -1.28
N ASP A 193 16.10 2.24 -1.88
CA ASP A 193 15.75 1.59 -3.14
C ASP A 193 15.90 2.56 -4.32
N SER A 194 15.31 3.76 -4.19
CA SER A 194 15.47 4.84 -5.15
C SER A 194 15.45 6.21 -4.46
N VAL A 195 16.09 7.21 -5.07
CA VAL A 195 16.18 8.56 -4.52
C VAL A 195 16.31 9.59 -5.64
N THR A 196 15.67 10.75 -5.47
CA THR A 196 15.84 11.90 -6.36
C THR A 196 17.10 12.69 -6.03
N ASN A 197 17.69 13.34 -7.04
CA ASN A 197 18.74 14.36 -6.86
C ASN A 197 19.96 13.93 -6.03
N HIS A 198 20.25 12.63 -5.94
CA HIS A 198 21.33 12.09 -5.11
C HIS A 198 21.25 12.55 -3.63
N PHE A 199 20.03 12.69 -3.09
CA PHE A 199 19.82 13.16 -1.71
C PHE A 199 20.45 12.23 -0.66
N PHE A 200 20.40 10.92 -0.92
CA PHE A 200 21.21 9.89 -0.27
C PHE A 200 22.22 9.33 -1.26
N ASP A 201 23.25 8.64 -0.76
CA ASP A 201 24.39 8.15 -1.55
C ASP A 201 23.97 7.33 -2.79
N LYS A 202 23.89 6.00 -2.67
CA LYS A 202 23.60 5.08 -3.76
C LYS A 202 22.45 4.18 -3.39
N ASN A 203 21.73 3.70 -4.41
CA ASN A 203 20.74 2.65 -4.22
C ASN A 203 21.39 1.43 -3.57
N GLY A 204 20.68 0.82 -2.63
CA GLY A 204 21.17 -0.26 -1.77
C GLY A 204 21.90 0.20 -0.51
N SER A 205 22.21 1.50 -0.34
CA SER A 205 22.78 2.02 0.91
C SER A 205 21.84 1.76 2.10
N GLN A 206 22.43 1.46 3.25
CA GLN A 206 21.72 1.37 4.53
C GLN A 206 21.80 2.71 5.25
N LEU A 207 20.65 3.23 5.67
CA LEU A 207 20.52 4.44 6.48
C LEU A 207 20.12 4.03 7.89
N SER A 208 20.71 4.67 8.89
CA SER A 208 20.23 4.57 10.27
C SER A 208 18.83 5.19 10.39
N TRP A 209 17.98 4.55 11.17
CA TRP A 209 16.63 5.03 11.47
C TRP A 209 16.51 5.45 12.95
N PRO A 210 15.83 6.57 13.26
CA PRO A 210 15.25 7.55 12.33
C PRO A 210 16.27 8.60 11.86
N GLN A 211 17.40 8.74 12.54
CA GLN A 211 18.43 9.73 12.22
C GLN A 211 19.40 9.19 11.18
N ALA A 212 19.30 9.69 9.94
CA ALA A 212 20.14 9.28 8.82
C ALA A 212 21.16 10.38 8.44
N LYS A 213 22.24 9.98 7.75
CA LYS A 213 23.16 10.90 7.08
C LYS A 213 22.77 11.03 5.62
N ARG A 214 22.67 12.26 5.14
CA ARG A 214 22.54 12.58 3.72
C ARG A 214 23.89 12.43 3.00
N ALA A 215 23.86 12.49 1.67
CA ALA A 215 25.08 12.47 0.85
C ALA A 215 26.07 13.59 1.22
N ASP A 216 25.56 14.76 1.63
CA ASP A 216 26.35 15.91 2.08
C ASP A 216 26.82 15.84 3.55
N GLN A 217 26.66 14.67 4.19
CA GLN A 217 27.02 14.39 5.58
C GLN A 217 26.18 15.12 6.64
N GLN A 218 25.16 15.91 6.26
CA GLN A 218 24.23 16.47 7.23
C GLN A 218 23.26 15.39 7.75
N LEU A 219 22.82 15.55 8.99
CA LEU A 219 21.83 14.67 9.60
C LEU A 219 20.41 15.08 9.17
N ILE A 220 19.55 14.08 9.03
CA ILE A 220 18.12 14.25 8.83
C ILE A 220 17.35 13.25 9.68
N ASP A 221 16.23 13.71 10.24
CA ASP A 221 15.24 12.84 10.85
C ASP A 221 14.27 12.33 9.78
N LEU A 222 14.39 11.06 9.40
CA LEU A 222 13.50 10.41 8.44
C LEU A 222 12.10 10.15 9.00
N SER A 223 11.92 10.22 10.32
CA SER A 223 10.62 10.03 10.95
C SER A 223 9.76 11.29 10.93
N CYS A 224 10.27 12.43 10.47
CA CYS A 224 9.53 13.69 10.45
C CYS A 224 9.21 14.13 9.03
N VAL A 225 7.95 14.43 8.75
CA VAL A 225 7.52 15.02 7.48
C VAL A 225 8.04 16.47 7.41
N PRO A 226 8.86 16.82 6.41
CA PRO A 226 9.47 18.14 6.31
C PRO A 226 8.48 19.20 5.79
N THR A 227 8.98 20.41 5.55
CA THR A 227 8.22 21.49 4.90
C THR A 227 7.88 21.15 3.45
N ARG A 228 6.83 21.75 2.90
CA ARG A 228 6.35 21.48 1.52
C ARG A 228 7.35 21.84 0.41
N ASP A 229 8.33 22.69 0.69
CA ASP A 229 9.38 23.10 -0.23
C ASP A 229 10.64 22.20 -0.18
N PHE A 230 10.58 21.07 0.54
CA PHE A 230 11.72 20.17 0.72
C PHE A 230 12.31 19.63 -0.58
N GLY A 231 11.47 19.36 -1.58
CA GLY A 231 11.90 19.12 -2.96
C GLY A 231 12.57 17.78 -3.23
N GLN A 232 12.32 16.76 -2.39
CA GLN A 232 12.92 15.42 -2.54
C GLN A 232 11.89 14.31 -2.47
N ALA A 233 12.19 13.21 -3.17
CA ALA A 233 11.45 11.97 -3.09
C ALA A 233 12.40 10.77 -2.98
N TYR A 234 12.03 9.77 -2.18
CA TYR A 234 12.82 8.55 -2.03
C TYR A 234 11.97 7.36 -1.63
N LYS A 235 12.36 6.18 -2.14
CA LYS A 235 11.82 4.87 -1.76
C LYS A 235 12.79 4.17 -0.84
N LEU A 236 12.31 3.75 0.32
CA LEU A 236 13.06 3.01 1.33
C LEU A 236 12.36 1.70 1.68
N PHE A 237 13.10 0.75 2.24
CA PHE A 237 12.55 -0.48 2.84
C PHE A 237 13.16 -0.75 4.21
N THR A 238 12.37 -1.29 5.13
CA THR A 238 12.93 -1.90 6.34
C THR A 238 13.78 -3.12 5.99
N HIS A 239 14.56 -3.61 6.94
CA HIS A 239 14.99 -5.00 6.91
C HIS A 239 13.79 -5.94 7.11
N ARG A 240 14.00 -7.26 6.90
CA ARG A 240 12.96 -8.27 7.15
C ARG A 240 12.59 -8.28 8.62
N LEU A 241 11.33 -7.98 8.90
CA LEU A 241 10.73 -8.08 10.22
C LEU A 241 10.53 -9.56 10.57
N GLU A 242 10.75 -9.90 11.83
CA GLU A 242 10.62 -11.26 12.35
C GLU A 242 9.69 -11.27 13.57
N GLY A 243 9.00 -12.40 13.79
CA GLY A 243 8.08 -12.57 14.93
C GLY A 243 6.65 -12.92 14.53
N ASN A 244 5.87 -13.38 15.52
CA ASN A 244 4.48 -13.82 15.33
C ASN A 244 3.46 -12.89 15.99
N ASP A 245 3.91 -11.95 16.81
CA ASP A 245 3.05 -10.97 17.48
C ASP A 245 2.72 -9.81 16.54
N PHE A 246 1.63 -9.11 16.81
CA PHE A 246 1.30 -7.91 16.07
C PHE A 246 2.34 -6.82 16.31
N VAL A 247 2.83 -6.25 15.22
CA VAL A 247 3.60 -5.01 15.20
C VAL A 247 2.77 -3.89 14.58
N GLN A 248 3.25 -2.66 14.71
CA GLN A 248 2.57 -1.49 14.17
C GLN A 248 3.55 -0.60 13.40
N THR A 249 3.06 0.02 12.34
CA THR A 249 3.68 1.18 11.70
C THR A 249 2.61 2.23 11.49
N ALA A 250 2.93 3.50 11.65
CA ALA A 250 1.92 4.56 11.63
C ALA A 250 2.46 5.87 11.07
N VAL A 251 1.54 6.71 10.62
CA VAL A 251 1.76 8.17 10.53
C VAL A 251 0.83 8.85 11.52
N SER A 252 1.34 9.80 12.29
CA SER A 252 0.56 10.59 13.24
C SER A 252 0.79 12.08 13.07
N ASP A 253 -0.20 12.86 13.53
CA ASP A 253 -0.07 14.30 13.64
C ASP A 253 1.04 14.69 14.65
N PRO A 254 1.58 15.93 14.59
CA PRO A 254 2.65 16.36 15.49
C PRO A 254 2.28 16.28 16.99
N THR A 255 0.98 16.31 17.32
CA THR A 255 0.51 16.20 18.71
C THR A 255 0.26 14.76 19.14
N ASN A 256 0.41 13.81 18.23
CA ASN A 256 0.14 12.38 18.38
C ASN A 256 -1.26 12.08 18.93
N GLN A 257 -2.22 12.95 18.60
CA GLN A 257 -3.65 12.78 18.89
C GLN A 257 -4.36 12.04 17.79
N HIS A 258 -3.85 12.09 16.57
CA HIS A 258 -4.46 11.50 15.38
C HIS A 258 -3.45 10.66 14.62
N ALA A 259 -3.77 9.39 14.37
CA ALA A 259 -2.89 8.47 13.67
C ALA A 259 -3.63 7.57 12.68
N PHE A 260 -2.96 7.29 11.57
CA PHE A 260 -3.27 6.18 10.69
C PHE A 260 -2.25 5.08 10.92
N THR A 261 -2.70 3.98 11.50
CA THR A 261 -1.84 2.89 11.94
C THR A 261 -2.14 1.61 11.17
N PHE A 262 -1.10 0.97 10.66
CA PHE A 262 -1.15 -0.39 10.13
C PHE A 262 -0.70 -1.37 11.19
N ARG A 263 -1.47 -2.45 11.42
CA ARG A 263 -1.10 -3.54 12.32
C ARG A 263 -1.10 -4.86 11.59
N PHE A 264 -0.02 -5.63 11.74
CA PHE A 264 0.18 -6.90 11.06
C PHE A 264 1.15 -7.78 11.83
N ARG A 265 1.27 -9.05 11.44
CA ARG A 265 2.27 -9.97 12.01
C ARG A 265 3.47 -10.11 11.06
N PRO A 266 4.72 -10.01 11.55
CA PRO A 266 5.92 -10.13 10.70
C PRO A 266 6.06 -11.45 9.94
N ASN A 267 5.58 -12.56 10.51
CA ASN A 267 5.56 -13.87 9.86
C ASN A 267 4.62 -13.94 8.62
N GLU A 268 3.64 -13.04 8.53
CA GLU A 268 2.69 -12.93 7.43
C GLU A 268 3.15 -11.84 6.44
N ILE A 269 3.41 -10.64 6.95
CA ILE A 269 3.85 -9.42 6.23
C ILE A 269 5.24 -9.02 6.72
N THR A 270 6.23 -9.14 5.84
CA THR A 270 7.64 -9.25 6.22
C THR A 270 8.43 -7.94 6.26
N HIS A 271 7.95 -6.88 5.61
CA HIS A 271 8.68 -5.62 5.45
C HIS A 271 7.70 -4.45 5.49
N VAL A 272 8.24 -3.24 5.62
CA VAL A 272 7.52 -1.99 5.34
C VAL A 272 8.31 -1.22 4.28
N GLY A 273 7.65 -0.94 3.15
CA GLY A 273 8.12 0.03 2.15
C GLY A 273 7.73 1.45 2.56
N LEU A 274 8.58 2.43 2.23
CA LEU A 274 8.29 3.84 2.42
C LEU A 274 8.50 4.58 1.10
N TRP A 275 7.43 5.16 0.55
CA TRP A 275 7.51 6.11 -0.54
C TRP A 275 7.37 7.53 0.00
N MET A 276 8.49 8.21 0.24
CA MET A 276 8.52 9.51 0.88
C MET A 276 8.67 10.60 -0.19
N ASN A 277 7.56 11.21 -0.61
CA ASN A 277 7.56 12.24 -1.66
C ASN A 277 7.17 13.60 -1.09
N TYR A 278 8.19 14.41 -0.81
CA TYR A 278 8.06 15.71 -0.19
C TYR A 278 8.32 16.81 -1.21
N GLY A 279 7.57 16.78 -2.31
CA GLY A 279 7.71 17.74 -3.41
C GLY A 279 8.86 17.42 -4.37
N GLY A 280 9.33 16.17 -4.43
CA GLY A 280 10.45 15.78 -5.29
C GLY A 280 10.04 15.17 -6.64
N TRP A 281 8.85 14.59 -6.73
CA TRP A 281 8.44 13.84 -7.93
C TRP A 281 6.92 13.87 -8.20
N SER A 282 6.53 13.81 -9.47
CA SER A 282 5.12 13.72 -9.91
C SER A 282 4.79 12.50 -10.76
N GLY A 283 5.75 11.99 -11.54
CA GLY A 283 5.54 10.84 -12.45
C GLY A 283 4.86 11.16 -13.77
N CYS A 284 4.04 12.22 -13.84
CA CYS A 284 3.32 12.61 -15.06
C CYS A 284 3.72 13.98 -15.62
N GLY A 285 4.84 14.56 -15.13
CA GLY A 285 5.32 15.87 -15.58
C GLY A 285 4.53 17.07 -15.04
N SER A 286 3.61 16.86 -14.09
CA SER A 286 2.99 17.95 -13.32
C SER A 286 3.93 18.49 -12.24
N ALA A 287 3.47 19.48 -11.47
CA ALA A 287 4.14 19.86 -10.23
C ALA A 287 4.33 18.63 -9.32
N PRO A 288 5.51 18.48 -8.67
CA PRO A 288 5.76 17.42 -7.71
C PRO A 288 4.72 17.32 -6.61
N TYR A 289 4.45 16.10 -6.17
CA TYR A 289 3.44 15.83 -5.14
C TYR A 289 4.03 15.89 -3.74
N PHE A 290 3.15 16.13 -2.76
CA PHE A 290 3.46 16.06 -1.35
C PHE A 290 2.57 14.98 -0.72
N ASN A 291 3.09 13.75 -0.71
CA ASN A 291 2.38 12.56 -0.27
C ASN A 291 3.35 11.50 0.26
N LEU A 292 2.82 10.49 0.97
CA LEU A 292 3.62 9.44 1.59
C LEU A 292 2.98 8.07 1.34
N GLY A 293 3.74 7.11 0.84
CA GLY A 293 3.40 5.70 0.93
C GLY A 293 4.00 5.06 2.17
N LEU A 294 3.17 4.46 3.01
CA LEU A 294 3.61 3.60 4.12
C LEU A 294 3.04 2.20 3.89
N GLU A 295 3.89 1.28 3.48
CA GLU A 295 3.48 0.11 2.68
C GLU A 295 3.89 -1.20 3.37
N PRO A 296 3.08 -1.74 4.30
CA PRO A 296 3.25 -3.13 4.73
C PRO A 296 3.31 -4.09 3.53
N CYS A 297 4.40 -4.86 3.41
CA CYS A 297 4.67 -5.66 2.22
C CYS A 297 5.31 -7.02 2.51
N ILE A 298 5.11 -7.96 1.58
CA ILE A 298 5.76 -9.26 1.51
C ILE A 298 6.85 -9.16 0.44
N GLY A 299 8.11 -9.23 0.88
CA GLY A 299 9.27 -8.87 0.05
C GLY A 299 9.73 -7.43 0.29
N GLY A 300 11.03 -7.21 0.12
CA GLY A 300 11.72 -5.99 0.54
C GLY A 300 12.27 -5.17 -0.62
N ALA A 301 11.66 -5.28 -1.81
CA ALA A 301 12.02 -4.57 -3.02
C ALA A 301 10.77 -4.33 -3.89
N ASP A 302 10.80 -3.33 -4.78
CA ASP A 302 9.67 -3.10 -5.67
C ASP A 302 9.63 -4.13 -6.82
N SER A 303 10.78 -4.47 -7.41
CA SER A 303 10.87 -5.43 -8.52
C SER A 303 11.11 -6.86 -8.03
N LEU A 304 10.44 -7.83 -8.65
CA LEU A 304 10.65 -9.25 -8.32
C LEU A 304 12.10 -9.72 -8.60
N PRO A 305 12.77 -9.32 -9.71
CA PRO A 305 14.18 -9.67 -9.92
C PRO A 305 15.12 -9.16 -8.83
N ASP A 306 14.92 -7.93 -8.33
CA ASP A 306 15.76 -7.40 -7.25
C ASP A 306 15.42 -8.04 -5.91
N GLY A 307 14.14 -8.29 -5.63
CA GLY A 307 13.71 -9.10 -4.50
C GLY A 307 14.41 -10.47 -4.47
N LYS A 308 14.55 -11.15 -5.62
CA LYS A 308 15.30 -12.40 -5.71
C LYS A 308 16.80 -12.24 -5.46
N LYS A 309 17.44 -11.19 -6.01
CA LYS A 309 18.88 -10.93 -5.76
C LYS A 309 19.16 -10.67 -4.28
N LEU A 310 18.22 -10.05 -3.58
CA LEU A 310 18.32 -9.73 -2.17
C LEU A 310 17.82 -10.85 -1.24
N ASP A 311 17.24 -11.92 -1.79
CA ASP A 311 16.49 -12.95 -1.05
C ASP A 311 15.35 -12.36 -0.19
N GLN A 312 14.72 -11.30 -0.71
CA GLN A 312 13.62 -10.55 -0.10
C GLN A 312 12.36 -10.68 -0.97
N TYR A 313 11.86 -11.90 -1.10
CA TYR A 313 10.63 -12.24 -1.81
C TYR A 313 9.90 -13.36 -1.06
N ALA A 314 8.67 -13.65 -1.45
CA ALA A 314 7.96 -14.84 -0.98
C ALA A 314 7.81 -15.87 -2.09
N LEU A 315 7.73 -17.14 -1.71
CA LEU A 315 7.36 -18.22 -2.61
C LEU A 315 5.91 -18.62 -2.35
N LEU A 316 5.12 -18.74 -3.42
CA LEU A 316 3.80 -19.36 -3.40
C LEU A 316 3.89 -20.72 -4.12
N PRO A 317 3.99 -21.84 -3.37
CA PRO A 317 4.19 -23.14 -3.99
C PRO A 317 3.05 -23.57 -4.91
N ALA A 318 3.34 -24.49 -5.82
CA ALA A 318 2.36 -25.08 -6.73
C ALA A 318 1.09 -25.55 -5.99
N LYS A 319 -0.08 -25.15 -6.48
CA LYS A 319 -1.42 -25.48 -5.92
C LYS A 319 -1.66 -25.06 -4.47
N GLN A 320 -0.76 -24.26 -3.87
CA GLN A 320 -0.90 -23.82 -2.50
C GLN A 320 -1.59 -22.46 -2.40
N ARG A 321 -2.11 -22.22 -1.20
CA ARG A 321 -2.67 -20.94 -0.78
C ARG A 321 -1.76 -20.30 0.25
N ARG A 322 -1.73 -18.97 0.25
CA ARG A 322 -1.16 -18.17 1.34
C ARG A 322 -2.14 -17.10 1.75
N SER A 323 -2.22 -16.86 3.06
CA SER A 323 -3.09 -15.85 3.66
C SER A 323 -2.30 -14.97 4.62
N TRP A 324 -2.78 -13.73 4.77
CA TRP A 324 -2.29 -12.76 5.74
C TRP A 324 -3.40 -11.78 6.10
N THR A 325 -3.29 -11.16 7.27
CA THR A 325 -4.23 -10.14 7.74
C THR A 325 -3.51 -8.82 7.96
N LEU A 326 -4.14 -7.73 7.54
CA LEU A 326 -3.71 -6.37 7.81
C LEU A 326 -4.86 -5.58 8.44
N GLU A 327 -4.59 -4.91 9.55
CA GLU A 327 -5.52 -3.99 10.19
C GLU A 327 -5.10 -2.55 9.91
N LEU A 328 -6.06 -1.70 9.55
CA LEU A 328 -5.91 -0.27 9.41
C LEU A 328 -6.71 0.38 10.54
N LEU A 329 -6.00 0.92 11.51
CA LEU A 329 -6.54 1.56 12.71
C LEU A 329 -6.47 3.07 12.54
N ILE A 330 -7.62 3.72 12.75
CA ILE A 330 -7.73 5.18 12.85
C ILE A 330 -7.89 5.53 14.33
N SER A 331 -7.10 6.44 14.87
CA SER A 331 -7.17 6.82 16.29
C SER A 331 -7.00 8.29 16.48
#